data_AF-A0A2W5U494-F1
#
_entry.id   AF-A0A2W5U494-F1
#
_cell.length_a   1.000
_cell.length_b   1.000
_cell.length_c   1.000
_cell.angle_alpha   90.00
_cell.angle_beta   90.00
_cell.angle_gamma   90.00
#
_symmetry.space_group_name_H-M   'P 1'
#
loop_
_entity.id
_entity.type
_entity.pdbx_description
1 polymer ?
#
loop_
_entity_poly.entity_id
_entity_poly.type
_entity_poly.pdbx_seq_one_letter_code
_entity_poly.pdbx_strand_id
1 'polypeptide(L)'
;MPRIPTTPSPKLFAETWSNDFKEAVKKAAGKDGRLTLSEATKLAARPDADKMFADNAVNYLKATGKQSVSVDVIAREAQAYAQRAAEVAAGPDKKLSLEDGKKLPDDLREDFFFLRGKSTPSTTPSTPSAIDSLRTELTSLTDGLWMPSETDAKFEFVSGSQLNGAPITADLVRQQLTAQHDAVFADVMWVDAADLPLSTRTHVEARDAQQFLNHLTTVWDPADTDQVAYALKFEALKNTLNAELTDLKVFRFGEVNISTFIVGRAKSGELVGLLTGQVET
;
A
#
# COMPACT_ATOMS: atom_id res chain seq x y z
N MET A 1 15.85 -17.06 -27.35
CA MET A 1 17.03 -17.85 -26.91
C MET A 1 17.41 -17.38 -25.51
N PRO A 2 17.91 -18.25 -24.62
CA PRO A 2 18.40 -17.84 -23.31
C PRO A 2 19.48 -16.76 -23.45
N ARG A 3 19.35 -15.68 -22.68
CA ARG A 3 20.29 -14.55 -22.63
C ARG A 3 21.31 -14.68 -21.48
N ILE A 4 21.01 -15.52 -20.49
CA ILE A 4 21.92 -15.83 -19.37
C ILE A 4 22.10 -17.35 -19.22
N PRO A 5 23.23 -17.83 -18.66
CA PRO A 5 23.54 -19.25 -18.50
C PRO A 5 22.62 -19.95 -17.47
N THR A 6 22.81 -21.26 -17.28
CA THR A 6 21.97 -22.10 -16.40
C THR A 6 22.13 -21.85 -14.90
N THR A 7 23.18 -21.16 -14.47
CA THR A 7 23.40 -20.74 -13.08
C THR A 7 24.21 -19.44 -13.08
N PRO A 8 23.62 -18.31 -13.52
CA PRO A 8 24.34 -17.05 -13.59
C PRO A 8 24.71 -16.58 -12.18
N SER A 9 25.79 -15.82 -12.07
CA SER A 9 26.04 -15.06 -10.84
C SER A 9 24.99 -13.93 -10.72
N PRO A 10 24.71 -13.44 -9.49
CA PRO A 10 23.89 -12.26 -9.27
C PRO A 10 24.29 -11.06 -10.14
N LYS A 11 25.61 -10.81 -10.24
CA LYS A 11 26.18 -9.75 -11.07
C LYS A 11 25.81 -9.91 -12.55
N LEU A 12 26.01 -11.11 -13.11
CA LEU A 12 25.71 -11.37 -14.52
C LEU A 12 24.21 -11.20 -14.82
N PHE A 13 23.35 -11.71 -13.93
CA PHE A 13 21.91 -11.50 -14.05
C PHE A 13 21.55 -10.01 -14.04
N ALA A 14 22.04 -9.26 -13.06
CA ALA A 14 21.74 -7.84 -12.92
C ALA A 14 22.25 -7.02 -14.12
N GLU A 15 23.46 -7.30 -14.61
CA GLU A 15 24.02 -6.65 -15.80
C GLU A 15 23.18 -6.93 -17.05
N THR A 16 22.87 -8.20 -17.34
CA THR A 16 22.05 -8.55 -18.52
C THR A 16 20.66 -7.94 -18.43
N TRP A 17 20.00 -8.08 -17.28
CA TRP A 17 18.68 -7.53 -17.03
C TRP A 17 18.65 -6.00 -17.19
N SER A 18 19.62 -5.30 -16.59
CA SER A 18 19.67 -3.83 -16.64
C SER A 18 19.92 -3.27 -18.04
N ASN A 19 20.64 -4.00 -18.90
CA ASN A 19 20.83 -3.61 -20.30
C ASN A 19 19.50 -3.68 -21.07
N ASP A 20 18.72 -4.74 -20.88
CA ASP A 20 17.42 -4.90 -21.52
C ASP A 20 16.42 -3.86 -21.00
N PHE A 21 16.37 -3.67 -19.68
CA PHE A 21 15.61 -2.61 -19.02
C PHE A 21 15.95 -1.23 -19.58
N LYS A 22 17.25 -0.91 -19.71
CA LYS A 22 17.72 0.37 -20.22
C LYS A 22 17.24 0.61 -21.66
N GLU A 23 17.31 -0.39 -22.53
CA GLU A 23 16.83 -0.27 -23.91
C GLU A 23 15.31 -0.11 -23.97
N ALA A 24 14.55 -0.85 -23.16
CA ALA A 24 13.09 -0.68 -23.07
C ALA A 24 12.70 0.74 -22.62
N VAL A 25 13.34 1.22 -21.55
CA VAL A 25 13.12 2.59 -21.03
C VAL A 25 13.54 3.65 -22.04
N LYS A 26 14.65 3.46 -22.75
CA LYS A 26 15.12 4.40 -23.78
C LYS A 26 14.14 4.56 -24.94
N LYS A 27 13.45 3.49 -25.34
CA LYS A 27 12.38 3.55 -26.36
C LYS A 27 11.13 4.28 -25.89
N ALA A 28 10.88 4.30 -24.58
CA ALA A 28 9.71 4.94 -23.97
C ALA A 28 9.95 6.39 -23.55
N ALA A 29 11.20 6.73 -23.23
CA ALA A 29 11.61 8.05 -22.79
C ALA A 29 11.39 9.13 -23.85
N GLY A 30 11.16 10.35 -23.38
CA GLY A 30 11.07 11.54 -24.21
C GLY A 30 12.38 11.87 -24.93
N LYS A 31 12.33 12.82 -25.87
CA LYS A 31 13.52 13.30 -26.61
C LYS A 31 14.60 13.91 -25.70
N ASP A 32 14.23 14.28 -24.48
CA ASP A 32 15.12 14.80 -23.43
C ASP A 32 15.89 13.67 -22.69
N GLY A 33 15.67 12.41 -23.05
CA GLY A 33 16.32 11.26 -22.42
C GLY A 33 15.80 10.98 -21.01
N ARG A 34 14.59 11.47 -20.69
CA ARG A 34 13.94 11.24 -19.39
C ARG A 34 12.70 10.39 -19.58
N LEU A 35 12.46 9.51 -18.60
CA LEU A 35 11.25 8.73 -18.48
C LEU A 35 10.36 9.38 -17.42
N THR A 36 9.13 9.73 -17.80
CA THR A 36 8.07 10.19 -16.91
C THR A 36 7.24 9.03 -16.37
N LEU A 37 6.48 9.27 -15.29
CA LEU A 37 5.56 8.25 -14.76
C LEU A 37 4.52 7.82 -15.80
N SER A 38 3.98 8.76 -16.58
CA SER A 38 3.01 8.46 -17.65
C SER A 38 3.62 7.57 -18.74
N GLU A 39 4.85 7.84 -19.17
CA GLU A 39 5.55 7.01 -20.16
C GLU A 39 5.88 5.63 -19.62
N ALA A 40 6.30 5.52 -18.35
CA ALA A 40 6.53 4.24 -17.69
C ALA A 40 5.24 3.41 -17.61
N THR A 41 4.10 4.02 -17.24
CA THR A 41 2.80 3.35 -17.23
C THR A 41 2.37 2.91 -18.62
N LYS A 42 2.60 3.73 -19.66
CA LYS A 42 2.32 3.33 -21.05
C LYS A 42 3.21 2.18 -21.51
N LEU A 43 4.49 2.18 -21.13
CA LEU A 43 5.41 1.08 -21.41
C LEU A 43 4.92 -0.22 -20.75
N ALA A 44 4.46 -0.18 -19.50
CA ALA A 44 3.92 -1.33 -18.79
C ALA A 44 2.60 -1.88 -19.35
N ALA A 45 1.89 -1.08 -20.16
CA ALA A 45 0.67 -1.49 -20.85
C ALA A 45 0.92 -2.10 -22.23
N ARG A 46 2.17 -2.11 -22.75
CA ARG A 46 2.46 -2.63 -24.08
C ARG A 46 2.31 -4.16 -24.14
N PRO A 47 1.92 -4.73 -25.30
CA PRO A 47 1.83 -6.18 -25.47
C PRO A 47 3.16 -6.84 -25.86
N ASP A 48 4.24 -6.07 -26.01
CA ASP A 48 5.54 -6.55 -26.46
C ASP A 48 6.45 -6.96 -25.29
N ALA A 49 7.63 -7.51 -25.62
CA ALA A 49 8.60 -7.95 -24.62
C ALA A 49 9.20 -6.79 -23.80
N ASP A 50 9.04 -5.54 -24.23
CA ASP A 50 9.53 -4.38 -23.48
C ASP A 50 8.68 -4.15 -22.20
N LYS A 51 7.43 -4.67 -22.16
CA LYS A 51 6.58 -4.63 -20.95
C LYS A 51 7.22 -5.32 -19.75
N MET A 52 8.00 -6.39 -19.98
CA MET A 52 8.51 -7.23 -18.89
C MET A 52 9.36 -6.45 -17.89
N PHE A 53 10.01 -5.38 -18.36
CA PHE A 53 10.92 -4.54 -17.57
C PHE A 53 10.26 -3.24 -17.07
N ALA A 54 9.00 -3.01 -17.39
CA ALA A 54 8.37 -1.70 -17.28
C ALA A 54 7.75 -1.42 -15.92
N ASP A 55 7.31 -2.47 -15.22
CA ASP A 55 6.76 -2.39 -13.88
C ASP A 55 7.80 -1.89 -12.87
N ASN A 56 9.07 -2.31 -12.97
CA ASN A 56 10.14 -1.78 -12.11
C ASN A 56 10.33 -0.27 -12.30
N ALA A 57 10.12 0.26 -13.51
CA ALA A 57 10.23 1.70 -13.76
C ALA A 57 9.10 2.49 -13.09
N VAL A 58 7.87 1.96 -13.13
CA VAL A 58 6.71 2.53 -12.42
C VAL A 58 6.93 2.47 -10.91
N ASN A 59 7.35 1.31 -10.40
CA ASN A 59 7.63 1.09 -8.98
C ASN A 59 8.70 2.07 -8.47
N TYR A 60 9.79 2.26 -9.22
CA TYR A 60 10.83 3.22 -8.88
C TYR A 60 10.33 4.67 -8.78
N LEU A 61 9.57 5.13 -9.78
CA LEU A 61 9.07 6.52 -9.81
C LEU A 61 8.06 6.77 -8.68
N LYS A 62 7.17 5.81 -8.40
CA LYS A 62 6.24 5.87 -7.27
C LYS A 62 6.96 5.87 -5.93
N ALA A 63 7.89 4.94 -5.72
CA ALA A 63 8.62 4.82 -4.45
C ALA A 63 9.51 6.04 -4.14
N THR A 64 9.99 6.73 -5.16
CA THR A 64 10.84 7.93 -5.00
C THR A 64 10.08 9.25 -5.04
N GLY A 65 8.77 9.23 -5.33
CA GLY A 65 7.95 10.44 -5.55
C GLY A 65 8.38 11.28 -6.77
N LYS A 66 9.28 10.77 -7.62
CA LYS A 66 9.78 11.50 -8.78
C LYS A 66 8.78 11.44 -9.92
N GLN A 67 8.52 12.59 -10.54
CA GLN A 67 7.67 12.68 -11.73
C GLN A 67 8.41 12.29 -13.03
N SER A 68 9.73 12.44 -13.04
CA SER A 68 10.60 12.00 -14.15
C SER A 68 12.03 11.69 -13.69
N VAL A 69 12.74 10.86 -14.45
CA VAL A 69 14.13 10.49 -14.20
C VAL A 69 14.88 10.24 -15.52
N SER A 70 16.16 10.60 -15.60
CA SER A 70 16.97 10.27 -16.79
C SER A 70 17.17 8.75 -16.92
N VAL A 71 17.17 8.24 -18.15
CA VAL A 71 17.34 6.80 -18.44
C VAL A 71 18.57 6.19 -17.76
N ASP A 72 19.72 6.89 -17.78
CA ASP A 72 20.96 6.37 -17.17
C ASP A 72 20.90 6.27 -15.64
N VAL A 73 20.13 7.14 -14.99
CA VAL A 73 19.97 7.10 -13.53
C VAL A 73 19.07 5.93 -13.16
N ILE A 74 17.90 5.81 -13.79
CA ILE A 74 16.99 4.71 -13.47
C ILE A 74 17.59 3.35 -13.81
N ALA A 75 18.31 3.22 -14.93
CA ALA A 75 18.99 1.96 -15.27
C ALA A 75 20.05 1.56 -14.23
N ARG A 76 20.81 2.52 -13.70
CA ARG A 76 21.82 2.27 -12.66
C ARG A 76 21.18 1.84 -11.34
N GLU A 77 20.13 2.54 -10.91
CA GLU A 77 19.39 2.20 -9.69
C GLU A 77 18.71 0.83 -9.81
N ALA A 78 18.14 0.56 -10.98
CA ALA A 78 17.51 -0.72 -11.29
C ALA A 78 18.55 -1.86 -11.29
N GLN A 79 19.73 -1.67 -11.89
CA GLN A 79 20.81 -2.66 -11.83
C GLN A 79 21.23 -2.96 -10.39
N ALA A 80 21.41 -1.93 -9.57
CA ALA A 80 21.78 -2.08 -8.17
C ALA A 80 20.67 -2.80 -7.37
N TYR A 81 19.40 -2.53 -7.67
CA TYR A 81 18.26 -3.27 -7.12
C TYR A 81 18.29 -4.75 -7.50
N ALA A 82 18.38 -5.06 -8.80
CA ALA A 82 18.42 -6.43 -9.30
C ALA A 82 19.61 -7.22 -8.72
N GLN A 83 20.77 -6.58 -8.57
CA GLN A 83 21.93 -7.21 -7.96
C GLN A 83 21.68 -7.57 -6.49
N ARG A 84 21.17 -6.65 -5.66
CA ARG A 84 20.87 -6.93 -4.25
C ARG A 84 19.85 -8.04 -4.09
N ALA A 85 18.76 -7.98 -4.86
CA ALA A 85 17.72 -9.01 -4.85
C ALA A 85 18.28 -10.39 -5.22
N ALA A 86 19.13 -10.43 -6.25
CA ALA A 86 19.79 -11.64 -6.70
C ALA A 86 20.81 -12.20 -5.69
N GLU A 87 21.55 -11.34 -4.99
CA GLU A 87 22.49 -11.75 -3.93
C GLU A 87 21.75 -12.40 -2.76
N VAL A 88 20.61 -11.84 -2.36
CA VAL A 88 19.74 -12.42 -1.33
C VAL A 88 19.19 -13.77 -1.78
N ALA A 89 18.72 -13.87 -3.02
CA ALA A 89 18.12 -15.10 -3.55
C ALA A 89 19.13 -16.25 -3.72
N ALA A 90 20.33 -15.95 -4.22
CA ALA A 90 21.38 -16.94 -4.51
C ALA A 90 21.94 -17.63 -3.25
N GLY A 91 21.91 -16.96 -2.09
CA GLY A 91 22.46 -17.54 -0.86
C GLY A 91 23.98 -17.80 -0.94
N PRO A 92 24.50 -18.83 -0.23
CA PRO A 92 25.94 -19.00 -0.03
C PRO A 92 26.76 -19.34 -1.29
N ASP A 93 26.17 -19.98 -2.29
CA ASP A 93 26.89 -20.43 -3.49
C ASP A 93 27.09 -19.32 -4.53
N LYS A 94 26.44 -18.16 -4.32
CA LYS A 94 26.45 -16.98 -5.19
C LYS A 94 26.06 -17.29 -6.63
N LYS A 95 25.15 -18.24 -6.82
CA LYS A 95 24.58 -18.59 -8.12
C LYS A 95 23.06 -18.58 -8.06
N LEU A 96 22.43 -18.19 -9.16
CA LEU A 96 20.97 -18.22 -9.28
C LEU A 96 20.53 -19.51 -9.99
N SER A 97 20.11 -20.50 -9.21
CA SER A 97 19.38 -21.65 -9.75
C SER A 97 17.94 -21.28 -10.12
N LEU A 98 17.18 -22.23 -10.68
CA LEU A 98 15.74 -22.03 -10.90
C LEU A 98 14.97 -21.93 -9.58
N GLU A 99 15.42 -22.59 -8.51
CA GLU A 99 14.80 -22.49 -7.19
C GLU A 99 15.09 -21.13 -6.55
N ASP A 100 16.29 -20.58 -6.74
CA ASP A 100 16.64 -19.23 -6.27
C ASP A 100 15.88 -18.16 -7.03
N GLY A 101 15.66 -18.36 -8.34
CA GLY A 101 14.81 -17.50 -9.16
C GLY A 101 13.40 -17.32 -8.58
N LYS A 102 12.83 -18.34 -7.91
CA LYS A 102 11.52 -18.23 -7.25
C LYS A 102 11.54 -17.32 -6.02
N LYS A 103 12.70 -17.12 -5.41
CA LYS A 103 12.89 -16.24 -4.23
C LYS A 103 13.08 -14.78 -4.63
N LEU A 104 13.29 -14.49 -5.92
CA LEU A 104 13.36 -13.11 -6.40
C LEU A 104 12.01 -12.41 -6.15
N PRO A 105 12.03 -11.08 -5.91
CA PRO A 105 10.84 -10.24 -5.96
C PRO A 105 10.01 -10.50 -7.22
N ASP A 106 8.69 -10.34 -7.13
CA ASP A 106 7.77 -10.67 -8.23
C ASP A 106 8.14 -9.92 -9.53
N ASP A 107 8.55 -8.66 -9.41
CA ASP A 107 8.98 -7.76 -10.49
C ASP A 107 10.35 -8.11 -11.11
N LEU A 108 11.08 -9.10 -10.58
CA LEU A 108 12.33 -9.61 -11.16
C LEU A 108 12.26 -11.10 -11.49
N ARG A 109 11.28 -11.80 -10.91
CA ARG A 109 11.09 -13.23 -11.09
C ARG A 109 10.75 -13.55 -12.53
N GLU A 110 9.75 -12.89 -13.09
CA GLU A 110 9.32 -13.12 -14.47
C GLU A 110 10.48 -12.89 -15.44
N ASP A 111 11.20 -11.79 -15.25
CA ASP A 111 12.37 -11.43 -16.05
C ASP A 111 13.49 -12.46 -15.96
N PHE A 112 13.80 -12.96 -14.77
CA PHE A 112 14.81 -14.00 -14.61
C PHE A 112 14.48 -15.24 -15.44
N PHE A 113 13.24 -15.73 -15.38
CA PHE A 113 12.84 -16.90 -16.17
C PHE A 113 12.83 -16.60 -17.68
N PHE A 114 12.38 -15.41 -18.07
CA PHE A 114 12.43 -14.96 -19.46
C PHE A 114 13.86 -14.92 -20.01
N LEU A 115 14.80 -14.31 -19.28
CA LEU A 115 16.23 -14.28 -19.63
C LEU A 115 16.84 -15.68 -19.69
N ARG A 116 16.30 -16.63 -18.94
CA ARG A 116 16.69 -18.05 -18.97
C ARG A 116 16.06 -18.84 -20.12
N GLY A 117 15.17 -18.23 -20.90
CA GLY A 117 14.39 -18.91 -21.92
C GLY A 117 13.50 -20.01 -21.32
N LYS A 118 13.00 -19.79 -20.10
CA LYS A 118 12.11 -20.68 -19.38
C LYS A 118 10.77 -19.96 -19.18
N SER A 119 9.69 -20.73 -19.19
CA SER A 119 8.42 -20.20 -18.70
C SER A 119 8.59 -19.91 -17.22
N THR A 120 8.15 -18.72 -16.79
CA THR A 120 7.98 -18.42 -15.37
C THR A 120 7.12 -19.53 -14.77
N PRO A 121 7.58 -20.25 -13.72
CA PRO A 121 6.71 -21.18 -13.04
C PRO A 121 5.47 -20.41 -12.67
N SER A 122 4.30 -20.92 -13.05
CA SER A 122 3.00 -20.27 -12.85
C SER A 122 2.91 -19.84 -11.38
N THR A 123 3.29 -18.61 -11.11
CA THR A 123 2.77 -17.87 -9.99
C THR A 123 1.32 -17.73 -10.39
N THR A 124 0.46 -18.59 -9.85
CA THR A 124 -0.95 -18.23 -9.68
C THR A 124 -0.92 -16.75 -9.35
N PRO A 125 -1.54 -15.86 -10.16
CA PRO A 125 -1.49 -14.42 -9.93
C PRO A 125 -1.69 -14.27 -8.43
N SER A 126 -0.68 -13.74 -7.74
CA SER A 126 -0.68 -13.73 -6.29
C SER A 126 -1.95 -13.01 -5.92
N THR A 127 -2.97 -13.78 -5.53
CA THR A 127 -4.25 -13.24 -5.12
C THR A 127 -3.87 -12.16 -4.13
N PRO A 128 -4.23 -10.89 -4.37
CA PRO A 128 -3.84 -9.80 -3.49
C PRO A 128 -4.11 -10.29 -2.08
N SER A 129 -3.15 -10.08 -1.16
CA SER A 129 -3.32 -10.59 0.18
C SER A 129 -4.71 -10.16 0.68
N ALA A 130 -5.34 -10.96 1.55
CA ALA A 130 -6.68 -10.61 2.03
C ALA A 130 -6.73 -9.16 2.57
N ILE A 131 -5.61 -8.69 3.13
CA ILE A 131 -5.40 -7.31 3.56
C ILE A 131 -5.31 -6.31 2.41
N ASP A 132 -4.58 -6.61 1.32
CA ASP A 132 -4.50 -5.70 0.17
C ASP A 132 -5.86 -5.54 -0.53
N SER A 133 -6.62 -6.63 -0.62
CA SER A 133 -8.00 -6.60 -1.13
C SER A 133 -8.88 -5.73 -0.24
N LEU A 134 -8.83 -5.97 1.09
CA LEU A 134 -9.60 -5.20 2.07
C LEU A 134 -9.20 -3.72 2.10
N ARG A 135 -7.91 -3.41 1.98
CA ARG A 135 -7.42 -2.03 1.84
C ARG A 135 -8.02 -1.35 0.63
N THR A 136 -7.97 -2.01 -0.52
CA THR A 136 -8.50 -1.47 -1.78
C THR A 136 -10.00 -1.18 -1.65
N GLU A 137 -10.75 -2.12 -1.06
CA GLU A 137 -12.19 -1.97 -0.84
C GLU A 137 -12.51 -0.82 0.13
N LEU A 138 -11.89 -0.81 1.31
CA LEU A 138 -12.14 0.23 2.32
C LEU A 138 -11.74 1.62 1.82
N THR A 139 -10.60 1.74 1.13
CA THR A 139 -10.16 3.00 0.53
C THR A 139 -11.17 3.51 -0.50
N SER A 140 -11.73 2.61 -1.33
CA SER A 140 -12.74 2.97 -2.30
C SER A 140 -14.07 3.40 -1.65
N LEU A 141 -14.44 2.80 -0.52
CA LEU A 141 -15.66 3.16 0.22
C LEU A 141 -15.53 4.49 0.95
N THR A 142 -14.30 4.87 1.33
CA THR A 142 -14.03 6.12 2.02
C THR A 142 -13.62 7.26 1.09
N ASP A 143 -13.49 7.03 -0.21
CA ASP A 143 -13.16 8.08 -1.17
C ASP A 143 -14.27 9.14 -1.22
N GLY A 144 -13.92 10.39 -0.92
CA GLY A 144 -14.86 11.49 -0.78
C GLY A 144 -15.87 11.34 0.38
N LEU A 145 -15.58 10.49 1.36
CA LEU A 145 -16.32 10.39 2.62
C LEU A 145 -15.52 11.06 3.75
N TRP A 146 -16.19 11.91 4.52
CA TRP A 146 -15.64 12.71 5.60
C TRP A 146 -16.33 12.41 6.93
N MET A 147 -15.58 12.34 8.01
CA MET A 147 -16.14 12.21 9.36
C MET A 147 -16.89 13.50 9.74
N PRO A 148 -18.18 13.44 10.09
CA PRO A 148 -18.91 14.62 10.57
C PRO A 148 -18.35 15.05 11.93
N SER A 149 -17.76 16.24 11.98
CA SER A 149 -17.34 16.94 13.20
C SER A 149 -17.33 18.45 12.96
N GLU A 150 -16.75 19.25 13.85
CA GLU A 150 -16.55 20.68 13.59
C GLU A 150 -15.60 20.95 12.41
N THR A 151 -14.78 19.96 12.03
CA THR A 151 -13.94 19.97 10.83
C THR A 151 -14.22 18.74 9.96
N ASP A 152 -13.98 18.88 8.66
CA ASP A 152 -13.92 17.73 7.76
C ASP A 152 -12.64 16.95 8.01
N ALA A 153 -12.77 15.63 8.18
CA ALA A 153 -11.62 14.73 8.28
C ALA A 153 -11.80 13.52 7.37
N LYS A 154 -10.77 13.15 6.62
CA LYS A 154 -10.78 11.97 5.74
C LYS A 154 -10.70 10.69 6.55
N PHE A 155 -10.84 9.55 5.87
CA PHE A 155 -10.46 8.26 6.41
C PHE A 155 -9.21 7.74 5.71
N GLU A 156 -8.28 7.18 6.49
CA GLU A 156 -7.09 6.52 5.99
C GLU A 156 -7.06 5.07 6.48
N PHE A 157 -6.68 4.16 5.59
CA PHE A 157 -6.52 2.75 5.94
C PHE A 157 -5.29 2.56 6.82
N VAL A 158 -5.43 1.80 7.89
CA VAL A 158 -4.33 1.42 8.78
C VAL A 158 -4.34 -0.08 9.07
N SER A 159 -3.16 -0.68 9.19
CA SER A 159 -3.02 -2.12 9.49
C SER A 159 -1.83 -2.40 10.40
N GLY A 160 -2.03 -3.27 11.39
CA GLY A 160 -1.00 -3.77 12.28
C GLY A 160 -0.61 -5.22 11.98
N SER A 161 0.08 -5.84 12.93
CA SER A 161 0.53 -7.23 12.85
C SER A 161 -0.58 -8.22 13.27
N GLN A 162 -0.34 -9.51 13.06
CA GLN A 162 -1.20 -10.58 13.59
C GLN A 162 -1.35 -10.48 15.10
N LEU A 163 -2.60 -10.62 15.55
CA LEU A 163 -2.98 -10.48 16.95
C LEU A 163 -2.94 -11.80 17.72
N ASN A 164 -2.97 -12.95 17.05
CA ASN A 164 -2.90 -14.28 17.69
C ASN A 164 -3.89 -14.46 18.86
N GLY A 165 -5.11 -13.93 18.73
CA GLY A 165 -6.15 -13.97 19.76
C GLY A 165 -6.03 -12.92 20.86
N ALA A 166 -4.99 -12.07 20.85
CA ALA A 166 -4.86 -10.97 21.81
C ALA A 166 -6.05 -9.99 21.69
N PRO A 167 -6.55 -9.43 22.80
CA PRO A 167 -7.63 -8.45 22.78
C PRO A 167 -7.17 -7.14 22.15
N ILE A 168 -8.06 -6.46 21.43
CA ILE A 168 -7.78 -5.13 20.87
C ILE A 168 -7.98 -4.09 21.98
N THR A 169 -6.89 -3.49 22.44
CA THR A 169 -6.88 -2.44 23.48
C THR A 169 -6.31 -1.13 22.92
N ALA A 170 -6.55 -0.02 23.62
CA ALA A 170 -5.97 1.28 23.26
C ALA A 170 -4.43 1.25 23.20
N ASP A 171 -3.78 0.57 24.16
CA ASP A 171 -2.32 0.45 24.19
C ASP A 171 -1.79 -0.34 22.99
N LEU A 172 -2.49 -1.39 22.58
CA LEU A 172 -2.13 -2.16 21.39
C LEU A 172 -2.25 -1.31 20.12
N VAL A 173 -3.34 -0.54 19.99
CA VAL A 173 -3.54 0.40 18.88
C VAL A 173 -2.41 1.42 18.83
N ARG A 174 -2.08 2.03 19.98
CA ARG A 174 -0.94 2.95 20.09
C ARG A 174 0.37 2.27 19.69
N GLN A 175 0.64 1.07 20.21
CA GLN A 175 1.87 0.34 19.93
C GLN A 175 2.05 0.04 18.43
N GLN A 176 0.98 -0.40 17.75
CA GLN A 176 1.09 -0.87 16.36
C GLN A 176 0.86 0.22 15.31
N LEU A 177 0.04 1.22 15.60
CA LEU A 177 -0.45 2.17 14.60
C LEU A 177 0.11 3.59 14.73
N THR A 178 0.88 3.91 15.79
CA THR A 178 1.47 5.26 15.97
C THR A 178 2.29 5.69 14.75
N ALA A 179 3.16 4.83 14.20
CA ALA A 179 4.01 5.20 13.08
C ALA A 179 3.21 5.53 11.81
N GLN A 180 2.12 4.79 11.54
CA GLN A 180 1.24 5.06 10.41
C GLN A 180 0.44 6.34 10.64
N HIS A 181 -0.12 6.48 11.83
CA HIS A 181 -0.82 7.69 12.25
C HIS A 181 0.05 8.93 12.05
N ASP A 182 1.24 8.97 12.64
CA ASP A 182 2.11 10.15 12.61
C ASP A 182 2.59 10.48 11.20
N ALA A 183 2.61 9.50 10.29
CA ALA A 183 2.97 9.69 8.90
C ALA A 183 1.85 10.31 8.04
N VAL A 184 0.57 10.07 8.37
CA VAL A 184 -0.57 10.43 7.50
C VAL A 184 -1.57 11.39 8.12
N PHE A 185 -1.56 11.60 9.44
CA PHE A 185 -2.64 12.32 10.11
C PHE A 185 -2.75 13.80 9.69
N ALA A 186 -1.65 14.43 9.27
CA ALA A 186 -1.68 15.77 8.71
C ALA A 186 -2.50 15.87 7.41
N ASP A 187 -2.66 14.77 6.67
CA ASP A 187 -3.49 14.68 5.46
C ASP A 187 -4.94 14.27 5.77
N VAL A 188 -5.18 13.70 6.96
CA VAL A 188 -6.49 13.31 7.48
C VAL A 188 -7.28 14.52 7.94
N MET A 189 -6.67 15.37 8.77
CA MET A 189 -7.30 16.53 9.40
C MET A 189 -6.26 17.62 9.67
N TRP A 190 -6.63 18.88 9.52
CA TRP A 190 -5.75 19.98 9.88
C TRP A 190 -5.62 20.08 11.40
N VAL A 191 -4.39 20.00 11.91
CA VAL A 191 -4.05 20.22 13.32
C VAL A 191 -2.71 20.94 13.40
N ASP A 192 -2.47 21.66 14.50
CA ASP A 192 -1.17 22.25 14.76
C ASP A 192 -0.07 21.19 14.83
N ALA A 193 1.14 21.53 14.36
CA ALA A 193 2.23 20.57 14.27
C ALA A 193 2.64 19.97 15.63
N ALA A 194 2.42 20.71 16.73
CA ALA A 194 2.65 20.24 18.09
C ALA A 194 1.64 19.16 18.54
N ASP A 195 0.44 19.17 17.94
CA ASP A 195 -0.65 18.25 18.23
C ASP A 195 -0.70 17.08 17.26
N LEU A 196 0.18 17.03 16.25
CA LEU A 196 0.23 15.93 15.27
C LEU A 196 0.55 14.57 15.89
N PRO A 197 1.58 14.40 16.74
CA PRO A 197 1.99 13.07 17.17
C PRO A 197 0.94 12.40 18.06
N LEU A 198 0.66 11.11 17.84
CA LEU A 198 -0.30 10.38 18.69
C LEU A 198 0.16 10.34 20.16
N SER A 199 1.48 10.41 20.40
CA SER A 199 2.08 10.41 21.73
C SER A 199 1.72 11.62 22.59
N THR A 200 1.36 12.76 22.00
CA THR A 200 0.91 13.95 22.74
C THR A 200 -0.56 13.88 23.15
N ARG A 201 -1.33 12.97 22.53
CA ARG A 201 -2.75 12.74 22.83
C ARG A 201 -2.92 11.73 23.97
N THR A 202 -2.88 12.24 25.21
CA THR A 202 -2.88 11.41 26.42
C THR A 202 -4.27 10.91 26.82
N HIS A 203 -5.33 11.67 26.53
CA HIS A 203 -6.69 11.24 26.77
C HIS A 203 -7.05 10.10 25.83
N VAL A 204 -7.69 9.05 26.35
CA VAL A 204 -8.20 7.94 25.55
C VAL A 204 -9.59 7.50 26.01
N GLU A 205 -10.48 7.38 25.04
CA GLU A 205 -11.84 6.88 25.22
C GLU A 205 -12.06 5.68 24.29
N ALA A 206 -12.67 4.62 24.83
CA ALA A 206 -13.18 3.51 24.03
C ALA A 206 -14.69 3.66 23.87
N ARG A 207 -15.18 3.57 22.63
CA ARG A 207 -16.62 3.60 22.31
C ARG A 207 -17.09 2.26 21.76
N ASP A 208 -18.38 1.99 21.94
CA ASP A 208 -19.03 0.88 21.26
C ASP A 208 -19.05 1.17 19.74
N ALA A 209 -18.50 0.25 18.96
CA ALA A 209 -18.33 0.45 17.53
C ALA A 209 -19.67 0.49 16.79
N GLN A 210 -20.66 -0.32 17.22
CA GLN A 210 -21.95 -0.34 16.56
C GLN A 210 -22.73 0.93 16.84
N GLN A 211 -22.74 1.40 18.08
CA GLN A 211 -23.36 2.68 18.43
C GLN A 211 -22.72 3.85 17.66
N PHE A 212 -21.39 3.88 17.59
CA PHE A 212 -20.66 4.90 16.84
C PHE A 212 -21.03 4.88 15.35
N LEU A 213 -21.01 3.71 14.70
CA LEU A 213 -21.36 3.58 13.28
C LEU A 213 -22.85 3.83 13.01
N ASN A 214 -23.74 3.43 13.92
CA ASN A 214 -25.19 3.70 13.80
C ASN A 214 -25.48 5.20 13.79
N HIS A 215 -24.73 5.98 14.57
CA HIS A 215 -24.86 7.43 14.58
C HIS A 215 -24.56 8.02 13.19
N LEU A 216 -23.50 7.52 12.52
CA LEU A 216 -23.09 7.97 11.19
C LEU A 216 -24.09 7.58 10.08
N THR A 217 -24.89 6.54 10.28
CA THR A 217 -25.93 6.09 9.34
C THR A 217 -27.31 6.69 9.61
N THR A 218 -27.46 7.51 10.65
CA THR A 218 -28.78 8.05 11.03
C THR A 218 -29.16 9.22 10.14
N VAL A 219 -30.30 9.10 9.46
CA VAL A 219 -30.93 10.21 8.72
C VAL A 219 -31.86 10.96 9.66
N TRP A 220 -31.53 12.22 9.95
CA TRP A 220 -32.30 13.09 10.84
C TRP A 220 -33.37 13.91 10.11
N ASP A 221 -33.07 14.31 8.87
CA ASP A 221 -34.00 14.96 7.96
C ASP A 221 -34.07 14.16 6.64
N PRO A 222 -35.09 13.29 6.48
CA PRO A 222 -35.28 12.52 5.25
C PRO A 222 -35.54 13.37 4.00
N ALA A 223 -35.85 14.65 4.13
CA ALA A 223 -36.00 15.56 2.99
C ALA A 223 -34.66 16.11 2.49
N ASP A 224 -33.59 16.05 3.31
CA ASP A 224 -32.24 16.40 2.90
C ASP A 224 -31.61 15.25 2.11
N THR A 225 -31.61 15.38 0.79
CA THR A 225 -31.09 14.36 -0.11
C THR A 225 -29.59 14.13 0.03
N ASP A 226 -28.83 15.14 0.45
CA ASP A 226 -27.38 15.02 0.64
C ASP A 226 -27.10 14.22 1.91
N GLN A 227 -27.83 14.48 3.00
CA GLN A 227 -27.74 13.68 4.22
C GLN A 227 -28.10 12.21 3.96
N VAL A 228 -29.18 11.95 3.21
CA VAL A 228 -29.58 10.59 2.84
C VAL A 228 -28.46 9.89 2.04
N ALA A 229 -27.90 10.56 1.03
CA ALA A 229 -26.81 10.00 0.23
C ALA A 229 -25.56 9.72 1.09
N TYR A 230 -25.28 10.58 2.08
CA TYR A 230 -24.16 10.41 2.99
C TYR A 230 -24.34 9.23 3.95
N ALA A 231 -25.54 9.09 4.53
CA ALA A 231 -25.89 7.97 5.40
C ALA A 231 -25.77 6.63 4.66
N LEU A 232 -26.16 6.57 3.39
CA LEU A 232 -26.00 5.36 2.55
C LEU A 232 -24.53 4.98 2.34
N LYS A 233 -23.63 5.95 2.15
CA LYS A 233 -22.19 5.67 2.07
C LYS A 233 -21.65 5.11 3.39
N PHE A 234 -22.04 5.70 4.52
CA PHE A 234 -21.66 5.16 5.83
C PHE A 234 -22.27 3.78 6.10
N GLU A 235 -23.47 3.51 5.61
CA GLU A 235 -24.09 2.19 5.72
C GLU A 235 -23.31 1.14 4.94
N ALA A 236 -22.88 1.45 3.71
CA ALA A 236 -22.00 0.59 2.93
C ALA A 236 -20.68 0.31 3.67
N LEU A 237 -20.03 1.35 4.20
CA LEU A 237 -18.80 1.22 4.98
C LEU A 237 -19.00 0.35 6.23
N LYS A 238 -20.05 0.62 7.01
CA LYS A 238 -20.41 -0.15 8.21
C LYS A 238 -20.63 -1.62 7.88
N ASN A 239 -21.33 -1.92 6.79
CA ASN A 239 -21.60 -3.29 6.37
C ASN A 239 -20.31 -4.03 5.99
N THR A 240 -19.41 -3.39 5.23
CA THR A 240 -18.09 -3.99 4.90
C THR A 240 -17.24 -4.21 6.16
N LEU A 241 -17.17 -3.24 7.08
CA LEU A 241 -16.42 -3.40 8.34
C LEU A 241 -16.96 -4.58 9.16
N ASN A 242 -18.28 -4.72 9.28
CA ASN A 242 -18.91 -5.82 10.01
C ASN A 242 -18.75 -7.19 9.34
N ALA A 243 -18.63 -7.22 8.00
CA ALA A 243 -18.45 -8.45 7.25
C ALA A 243 -16.99 -8.95 7.26
N GLU A 244 -16.03 -8.02 7.24
CA GLU A 244 -14.61 -8.33 7.06
C GLU A 244 -13.81 -8.35 8.38
N LEU A 245 -14.32 -7.68 9.42
CA LEU A 245 -13.66 -7.57 10.71
C LEU A 245 -14.48 -8.17 11.84
N THR A 246 -13.80 -8.87 12.76
CA THR A 246 -14.34 -9.26 14.06
C THR A 246 -13.78 -8.38 15.17
N ASP A 247 -14.36 -8.46 16.37
CA ASP A 247 -13.92 -7.67 17.55
C ASP A 247 -13.84 -6.15 17.30
N LEU A 248 -14.74 -5.59 16.48
CA LEU A 248 -14.69 -4.18 16.09
C LEU A 248 -14.75 -3.25 17.31
N LYS A 249 -13.82 -2.29 17.38
CA LYS A 249 -13.66 -1.29 18.44
C LYS A 249 -13.46 0.10 17.85
N VAL A 250 -13.88 1.10 18.62
CA VAL A 250 -13.57 2.51 18.34
C VAL A 250 -12.75 3.07 19.50
N PHE A 251 -11.56 3.60 19.20
CA PHE A 251 -10.72 4.29 20.16
C PHE A 251 -10.49 5.72 19.71
N ARG A 252 -10.64 6.66 20.65
CA ARG A 252 -10.52 8.09 20.43
C ARG A 252 -9.38 8.61 21.29
N PHE A 253 -8.40 9.26 20.68
CA PHE A 253 -7.22 9.78 21.36
C PHE A 253 -7.18 11.31 21.24
N GLY A 254 -7.18 12.01 22.38
CA GLY A 254 -7.28 13.47 22.43
C GLY A 254 -8.59 13.95 23.05
N GLU A 255 -8.68 15.26 23.31
CA GLU A 255 -9.88 15.91 23.89
C GLU A 255 -10.52 16.89 22.90
N VAL A 256 -9.72 17.78 22.30
CA VAL A 256 -10.19 18.73 21.28
C VAL A 256 -9.89 18.20 19.88
N ASN A 257 -8.60 18.00 19.57
CA ASN A 257 -8.15 17.38 18.32
C ASN A 257 -8.05 15.87 18.52
N ILE A 258 -9.07 15.14 18.07
CA ILE A 258 -9.26 13.73 18.39
C ILE A 258 -8.85 12.87 17.18
N SER A 259 -7.96 11.90 17.42
CA SER A 259 -7.71 10.80 16.47
C SER A 259 -8.61 9.63 16.78
N THR A 260 -9.46 9.28 15.82
CA THR A 260 -10.43 8.20 15.96
C THR A 260 -9.99 7.01 15.12
N PHE A 261 -9.76 5.88 15.78
CA PHE A 261 -9.46 4.59 15.17
C PHE A 261 -10.69 3.69 15.21
N ILE A 262 -11.14 3.22 14.06
CA ILE A 262 -12.18 2.19 13.92
C ILE A 262 -11.47 0.91 13.49
N VAL A 263 -11.18 0.03 14.44
CA VAL A 263 -10.29 -1.12 14.24
C VAL A 263 -10.94 -2.44 14.61
N GLY A 264 -10.57 -3.50 13.92
CA GLY A 264 -10.99 -4.86 14.19
C GLY A 264 -9.94 -5.86 13.75
N ARG A 265 -10.29 -7.15 13.89
CA ARG A 265 -9.45 -8.26 13.49
C ARG A 265 -9.91 -8.77 12.12
N ALA A 266 -9.04 -8.70 11.13
CA ALA A 266 -9.32 -9.29 9.82
C ALA A 266 -9.35 -10.83 9.89
N LYS A 267 -9.90 -11.49 8.86
CA LYS A 267 -9.92 -12.96 8.73
C LYS A 267 -8.51 -13.58 8.78
N SER A 268 -7.48 -12.83 8.39
CA SER A 268 -6.06 -13.24 8.50
C SER A 268 -5.51 -13.19 9.93
N GLY A 269 -6.26 -12.63 10.88
CA GLY A 269 -5.87 -12.43 12.28
C GLY A 269 -5.12 -11.12 12.54
N GLU A 270 -4.88 -10.30 11.52
CA GLU A 270 -4.21 -8.99 11.63
C GLU A 270 -5.14 -7.90 12.15
N LEU A 271 -4.56 -6.92 12.85
CA LEU A 271 -5.25 -5.69 13.22
C LEU A 271 -5.45 -4.84 11.95
N VAL A 272 -6.69 -4.45 11.65
CA VAL A 272 -7.01 -3.60 10.48
C VAL A 272 -8.04 -2.58 10.88
N GLY A 273 -8.01 -1.40 10.27
CA GLY A 273 -9.05 -0.42 10.49
C GLY A 273 -8.92 0.84 9.65
N LEU A 274 -9.67 1.84 10.08
CA LEU A 274 -9.64 3.19 9.54
C LEU A 274 -9.19 4.17 10.63
N LEU A 275 -8.38 5.14 10.23
CA LEU A 275 -8.01 6.32 10.98
C LEU A 275 -8.77 7.52 10.43
N THR A 276 -9.35 8.33 11.31
CA THR A 276 -9.96 9.61 10.97
C THR A 276 -9.76 10.62 12.11
N GLY A 277 -10.19 11.86 11.89
CA GLY A 277 -10.10 12.95 12.85
C GLY A 277 -11.48 13.45 13.28
N GLN A 278 -11.56 14.07 14.46
CA GLN A 278 -12.71 14.84 14.91
C GLN A 278 -12.21 16.06 15.69
N VAL A 279 -12.96 17.17 15.60
CA VAL A 279 -12.84 18.30 16.51
C VAL A 279 -14.11 18.42 17.35
N GLU A 280 -13.94 18.53 18.66
CA GLU A 280 -15.01 18.72 19.66
C GLU A 280 -14.62 19.84 20.62
N THR A 281 -15.53 20.80 20.87
CA THR A 281 -15.33 21.93 21.79
C THR A 281 -16.26 21.94 23.00
#